data_AF-A0A7C0YV97-F1
#
_entry.id   AF-A0A7C0YV97-F1
#
_cell.length_a   1.000
_cell.length_b   1.000
_cell.length_c   1.000
_cell.angle_alpha   90.00
_cell.angle_beta   90.00
_cell.angle_gamma   90.00
#
_symmetry.space_group_name_H-M   'P 1'
#
loop_
_entity.id
_entity.type
_entity.pdbx_description
1 polymer ?
#
loop_
_entity_poly.entity_id
_entity_poly.type
_entity_poly.pdbx_seq_one_letter_code
_entity_poly.pdbx_strand_id
1 'polypeptide(L)'
;DESFRAIKNSEKEIDCDTVALAAGLVPNIGKLREADIDIDSATNGPVVNEYMETSLPGIFVAGNALAINDYVDYAAEQGEQAAIGAHLFIEGNMPSDWKPIRKGENIRLVFPHHISGGRDVKIYARVKKPVRDAVVEFPEIDKRVRKRAVMPGEMIIVNLKKQETAGIDELTVRCADGN
;
A
#
# COMPACT_ATOMS: atom_id res chain seq x y z
N ASP A 1 -26.32 7.23 -12.45
CA ASP A 1 -27.13 7.37 -11.22
C ASP A 1 -26.19 7.39 -10.02
N GLU A 2 -26.71 7.36 -8.79
CA GLU A 2 -25.88 7.31 -7.57
C GLU A 2 -25.08 6.00 -7.43
N SER A 3 -25.33 5.00 -8.28
CA SER A 3 -24.64 3.71 -8.32
C SER A 3 -23.67 3.58 -9.50
N PHE A 4 -23.25 4.70 -10.10
CA PHE A 4 -22.38 4.74 -11.29
C PHE A 4 -22.93 4.00 -12.53
N ARG A 5 -24.24 3.76 -12.60
CA ARG A 5 -24.86 3.22 -13.82
C ARG A 5 -25.16 4.34 -14.81
N ALA A 6 -25.04 4.04 -16.10
CA ALA A 6 -25.41 4.95 -17.16
C ALA A 6 -26.89 5.36 -17.02
N ILE A 7 -27.17 6.66 -17.14
CA ILE A 7 -28.54 7.16 -17.10
C ILE A 7 -29.09 7.06 -18.53
N LYS A 8 -30.09 6.21 -18.73
CA LYS A 8 -30.70 5.98 -20.04
C LYS A 8 -31.23 7.28 -20.64
N ASN A 9 -31.07 7.49 -21.95
CA ASN A 9 -31.53 8.68 -22.68
C ASN A 9 -30.84 9.99 -22.25
N SER A 10 -29.68 9.91 -21.58
CA SER A 10 -28.86 11.08 -21.21
C SER A 10 -27.56 11.16 -22.03
N GLU A 11 -27.43 10.31 -23.05
CA GLU A 11 -26.26 10.25 -23.92
C GLU A 11 -26.08 11.58 -24.67
N LYS A 12 -24.83 11.95 -24.91
CA LYS A 12 -24.45 13.17 -25.62
C LYS A 12 -23.35 12.85 -26.62
N GLU A 13 -23.48 13.40 -27.82
CA GLU A 13 -22.39 13.45 -28.78
C GLU A 13 -21.55 14.70 -28.54
N ILE A 14 -20.23 14.55 -28.56
CA ILE A 14 -19.27 15.63 -28.40
C ILE A 14 -18.39 15.62 -29.64
N ASP A 15 -18.51 16.66 -30.46
CA ASP A 15 -17.66 16.81 -31.64
C ASP A 15 -16.23 17.16 -31.21
N CYS A 16 -15.25 16.38 -31.66
CA CYS A 16 -13.84 16.56 -31.31
C CYS A 16 -12.91 15.91 -32.33
N ASP A 17 -11.76 16.56 -32.56
CA ASP A 17 -10.72 16.03 -33.45
C ASP A 17 -9.81 15.00 -32.74
N THR A 18 -9.81 14.97 -31.41
CA THR A 18 -8.93 14.09 -30.60
C THR A 18 -9.54 13.82 -29.23
N VAL A 19 -9.42 12.58 -28.77
CA VAL A 19 -9.82 12.13 -27.42
C VAL A 19 -8.58 11.68 -26.65
N ALA A 20 -8.37 12.26 -25.46
CA ALA A 20 -7.36 11.82 -24.51
C ALA A 20 -8.03 11.17 -23.29
N LEU A 21 -7.74 9.89 -23.07
CA LEU A 21 -8.32 9.12 -21.96
C LEU A 21 -7.36 9.10 -20.76
N ALA A 22 -7.71 9.83 -19.71
CA ALA A 22 -6.99 9.82 -18.43
C ALA A 22 -7.67 8.90 -17.40
N ALA A 23 -7.86 7.62 -17.76
CA ALA A 23 -8.64 6.63 -16.98
C ALA A 23 -7.89 6.01 -15.78
N GLY A 24 -6.73 6.56 -15.41
CA GLY A 24 -5.89 6.05 -14.33
C GLY A 24 -4.77 5.11 -14.79
N LEU A 25 -4.07 4.52 -13.82
CA LEU A 25 -2.91 3.67 -14.03
C LEU A 25 -3.14 2.30 -13.41
N VAL A 26 -2.60 1.26 -14.05
CA VAL A 26 -2.53 -0.10 -13.49
C VAL A 26 -1.07 -0.57 -13.49
N PRO A 27 -0.64 -1.33 -12.48
CA PRO A 27 0.71 -1.89 -12.47
C PRO A 27 0.96 -2.78 -13.69
N ASN A 28 2.04 -2.51 -14.43
CA ASN A 28 2.46 -3.35 -15.56
C ASN A 28 3.40 -4.46 -15.09
N ILE A 29 2.83 -5.51 -14.49
CA ILE A 29 3.57 -6.61 -13.85
C ILE A 29 3.27 -7.99 -14.47
N GLY A 30 2.87 -8.03 -15.75
CA GLY A 30 2.44 -9.27 -16.42
C GLY A 30 3.43 -10.44 -16.25
N LYS A 31 4.73 -10.18 -16.44
CA LYS A 31 5.79 -11.20 -16.26
C LYS A 31 5.90 -11.73 -14.82
N LEU A 32 5.65 -10.88 -13.82
CA LEU A 32 5.67 -11.33 -12.43
C LEU A 32 4.47 -12.23 -12.12
N ARG A 33 3.30 -11.95 -12.73
CA ARG A 33 2.11 -12.80 -12.61
C ARG A 33 2.33 -14.17 -13.25
N GLU A 34 3.02 -14.22 -14.39
CA GLU A 34 3.42 -15.49 -15.02
C GLU A 34 4.38 -16.31 -14.16
N ALA A 35 5.13 -15.66 -13.27
CA ALA A 35 6.06 -16.28 -12.34
C ALA A 35 5.42 -16.73 -11.01
N ASP A 36 4.07 -16.75 -10.92
CA ASP A 36 3.31 -17.20 -9.75
C ASP A 36 3.61 -16.41 -8.45
N ILE A 37 3.75 -15.10 -8.59
CA ILE A 37 3.92 -14.17 -7.47
C ILE A 37 2.59 -13.92 -6.74
N ASP A 38 2.65 -13.68 -5.43
CA ASP A 38 1.48 -13.27 -4.66
C ASP A 38 1.08 -11.83 -5.02
N ILE A 39 -0.21 -11.60 -5.26
CA ILE A 39 -0.76 -10.29 -5.66
C ILE A 39 -1.74 -9.77 -4.62
N ASP A 40 -1.59 -8.51 -4.22
CA ASP A 40 -2.63 -7.81 -3.48
C ASP A 40 -3.71 -7.32 -4.44
N SER A 41 -4.93 -7.86 -4.28
CA SER A 41 -6.09 -7.48 -5.09
C SER A 41 -6.47 -6.01 -4.97
N ALA A 42 -6.05 -5.32 -3.91
CA ALA A 42 -6.34 -3.90 -3.72
C ALA A 42 -5.41 -2.98 -4.52
N THR A 43 -4.15 -3.38 -4.75
CA THR A 43 -3.17 -2.59 -5.52
C THR A 43 -2.98 -3.13 -6.93
N ASN A 44 -3.34 -4.40 -7.16
CA ASN A 44 -2.95 -5.21 -8.32
C ASN A 44 -1.44 -5.35 -8.50
N GLY A 45 -0.66 -5.03 -7.47
CA GLY A 45 0.79 -5.21 -7.40
C GLY A 45 1.18 -6.40 -6.51
N PRO A 46 2.47 -6.74 -6.44
CA PRO A 46 2.93 -7.86 -5.62
C PRO A 46 2.73 -7.62 -4.12
N VAL A 47 2.53 -8.71 -3.38
CA VAL A 47 2.66 -8.73 -1.92
C VAL A 47 4.13 -8.61 -1.57
N VAL A 48 4.46 -7.75 -0.60
CA VAL A 48 5.87 -7.50 -0.21
C VAL A 48 6.10 -7.51 1.29
N ASN A 49 7.35 -7.77 1.69
CA ASN A 49 7.85 -7.48 3.03
C ASN A 49 8.33 -6.03 3.16
N GLU A 50 8.79 -5.64 4.35
CA GLU A 50 9.24 -4.27 4.66
C GLU A 50 10.50 -3.82 3.91
N TYR A 51 11.20 -4.74 3.26
CA TYR A 51 12.33 -4.48 2.38
C TYR A 51 11.95 -4.50 0.90
N MET A 52 10.64 -4.51 0.61
CA MET A 52 10.08 -4.55 -0.75
C MET A 52 10.36 -5.84 -1.52
N GLU A 53 10.82 -6.90 -0.84
CA GLU A 53 10.94 -8.24 -1.44
C GLU A 53 9.55 -8.85 -1.58
N THR A 54 9.33 -9.53 -2.69
CA THR A 54 8.07 -10.20 -3.01
C THR A 54 8.00 -11.60 -2.40
N SER A 55 6.93 -12.36 -2.69
CA SER A 55 6.86 -13.78 -2.32
C SER A 55 7.90 -14.65 -3.04
N LEU A 56 8.53 -14.15 -4.11
CA LEU A 56 9.63 -14.79 -4.79
C LEU A 56 10.96 -14.26 -4.24
N PRO A 57 11.77 -15.10 -3.56
CA PRO A 57 13.03 -14.66 -2.97
C PRO A 57 13.99 -14.03 -3.98
N GLY A 58 14.60 -12.90 -3.61
CA GLY A 58 15.51 -12.16 -4.47
C GLY A 58 14.83 -11.27 -5.53
N ILE A 59 13.50 -11.26 -5.60
CA ILE A 59 12.74 -10.34 -6.46
C ILE A 59 12.16 -9.23 -5.59
N PHE A 60 12.53 -7.99 -5.93
CA PHE A 60 12.11 -6.78 -5.24
C PHE A 60 11.28 -5.88 -6.16
N VAL A 61 10.30 -5.16 -5.62
CA VAL A 61 9.42 -4.28 -6.39
C VAL A 61 9.23 -2.93 -5.70
N ALA A 62 9.27 -1.84 -6.46
CA ALA A 62 9.10 -0.49 -5.91
C ALA A 62 8.25 0.38 -6.84
N GLY A 63 7.78 1.51 -6.32
CA GLY A 63 7.04 2.50 -7.08
C GLY A 63 5.70 1.97 -7.59
N ASN A 64 5.30 2.45 -8.77
CA ASN A 64 3.97 2.15 -9.34
C ASN A 64 3.78 0.70 -9.78
N ALA A 65 4.84 -0.12 -9.79
CA ALA A 65 4.72 -1.56 -9.95
C ALA A 65 4.15 -2.25 -8.70
N LEU A 66 4.41 -1.69 -7.50
CA LEU A 66 3.87 -2.16 -6.22
C LEU A 66 2.48 -1.59 -5.96
N ALA A 67 2.37 -0.26 -5.99
CA ALA A 67 1.14 0.48 -5.78
C ALA A 67 1.25 1.85 -6.45
N ILE A 68 0.15 2.34 -7.04
CA ILE A 68 0.13 3.68 -7.65
C ILE A 68 0.33 4.73 -6.55
N ASN A 69 1.50 5.38 -6.54
CA ASN A 69 1.87 6.41 -5.59
C ASN A 69 1.30 7.78 -6.00
N ASP A 70 0.97 8.62 -5.02
CA ASP A 70 0.48 9.99 -5.27
C ASP A 70 1.62 10.97 -5.55
N TYR A 71 2.80 10.72 -4.95
CA TYR A 71 3.99 11.54 -5.09
C TYR A 71 5.19 10.69 -5.50
N VAL A 72 6.09 11.30 -6.28
CA VAL A 72 7.32 10.64 -6.77
C VAL A 72 8.28 10.30 -5.62
N ASP A 73 8.25 11.08 -4.54
CA ASP A 73 9.06 10.88 -3.34
C ASP A 73 8.86 9.47 -2.76
N TYR A 74 7.62 8.99 -2.70
CA TYR A 74 7.32 7.65 -2.16
C TYR A 74 7.84 6.54 -3.08
N ALA A 75 7.80 6.74 -4.40
CA ALA A 75 8.36 5.78 -5.34
C ALA A 75 9.89 5.71 -5.21
N ALA A 76 10.56 6.84 -5.00
CA ALA A 76 11.99 6.90 -4.77
C ALA A 76 12.37 6.23 -3.43
N GLU A 77 11.68 6.55 -2.34
CA GLU A 77 11.90 5.94 -1.03
C GLU A 77 11.69 4.42 -1.05
N GLN A 78 10.68 3.92 -1.77
CA GLN A 78 10.46 2.48 -1.97
C GLN A 78 11.62 1.84 -2.75
N GLY A 79 12.18 2.55 -3.74
CA GLY A 79 13.37 2.10 -4.47
C GLY A 79 14.60 1.99 -3.56
N GLU A 80 14.79 2.95 -2.65
CA GLU A 80 15.86 2.88 -1.64
C GLU A 80 15.66 1.68 -0.70
N GLN A 81 14.44 1.41 -0.25
CA GLN A 81 14.16 0.23 0.57
C GLN A 81 14.42 -1.08 -0.17
N ALA A 82 14.02 -1.15 -1.45
CA ALA A 82 14.29 -2.31 -2.31
C ALA A 82 15.80 -2.53 -2.50
N ALA A 83 16.59 -1.47 -2.66
CA ALA A 83 18.04 -1.57 -2.77
C ALA A 83 18.69 -2.11 -1.48
N ILE A 84 18.23 -1.64 -0.31
CA ILE A 84 18.67 -2.16 1.00
C ILE A 84 18.31 -3.64 1.13
N GLY A 85 17.08 -4.02 0.75
CA GLY A 85 16.63 -5.41 0.74
C GLY A 85 17.49 -6.31 -0.15
N ALA A 86 17.74 -5.88 -1.38
CA ALA A 86 18.57 -6.62 -2.33
C ALA A 86 20.00 -6.81 -1.80
N HIS A 87 20.58 -5.79 -1.17
CA HIS A 87 21.88 -5.91 -0.51
C HIS A 87 21.88 -6.97 0.60
N LEU A 88 20.90 -6.92 1.51
CA LEU A 88 20.79 -7.89 2.60
C LEU A 88 20.56 -9.33 2.09
N PHE A 89 19.80 -9.48 1.00
CA PHE A 89 19.58 -10.78 0.37
C PHE A 89 20.87 -11.38 -0.18
N ILE A 90 21.68 -10.58 -0.89
CA ILE A 90 22.99 -11.01 -1.40
C ILE A 90 23.93 -11.43 -0.26
N GLU A 91 23.90 -10.70 0.86
CA GLU A 91 24.70 -11.02 2.05
C GLU A 91 24.14 -12.20 2.88
N GLY A 92 22.98 -12.76 2.52
CA GLY A 92 22.32 -13.83 3.28
C GLY A 92 21.78 -13.38 4.65
N ASN A 93 21.54 -12.08 4.83
CA ASN A 93 21.15 -11.45 6.09
C ASN A 93 19.66 -11.02 6.12
N MET A 94 18.83 -11.57 5.23
CA MET A 94 17.39 -11.31 5.25
C MET A 94 16.74 -11.93 6.48
N PRO A 95 15.79 -11.23 7.14
CA PRO A 95 14.98 -11.84 8.18
C PRO A 95 14.20 -13.04 7.65
N SER A 96 14.01 -14.05 8.49
CA SER A 96 13.21 -15.24 8.16
C SER A 96 11.82 -15.24 8.79
N ASP A 97 11.61 -14.42 9.82
CA ASP A 97 10.39 -14.40 10.62
C ASP A 97 9.55 -13.15 10.30
N TRP A 98 8.48 -13.37 9.53
CA TRP A 98 7.63 -12.33 8.93
C TRP A 98 6.24 -12.32 9.55
N LYS A 99 5.81 -11.14 9.99
CA LYS A 99 4.52 -10.91 10.65
C LYS A 99 3.59 -10.20 9.69
N PRO A 100 2.37 -10.71 9.47
CA PRO A 100 1.46 -10.11 8.50
C PRO A 100 0.92 -8.78 9.01
N ILE A 101 0.71 -7.86 8.07
CA ILE A 101 -0.06 -6.64 8.28
C ILE A 101 -1.47 -6.84 7.72
N ARG A 102 -2.48 -6.69 8.59
CA ARG A 102 -3.88 -6.90 8.26
C ARG A 102 -4.61 -5.58 8.01
N LYS A 103 -5.48 -5.58 7.00
CA LYS A 103 -6.40 -4.48 6.70
C LYS A 103 -7.58 -4.57 7.65
N GLY A 104 -7.69 -3.61 8.55
CA GLY A 104 -8.84 -3.43 9.43
C GLY A 104 -9.91 -2.52 8.84
N GLU A 105 -10.72 -1.93 9.72
CA GLU A 105 -11.81 -1.05 9.35
C GLU A 105 -11.35 0.13 8.48
N ASN A 106 -12.14 0.42 7.45
CA ASN A 106 -11.94 1.51 6.48
C ASN A 106 -10.58 1.51 5.75
N ILE A 107 -9.75 0.47 5.83
CA ILE A 107 -8.50 0.38 5.05
C ILE A 107 -8.75 -0.36 3.73
N ARG A 108 -8.46 0.30 2.59
CA ARG A 108 -8.54 -0.25 1.23
C ARG A 108 -7.31 -1.09 0.90
N LEU A 109 -6.14 -0.52 1.14
CA LEU A 109 -4.83 -1.15 0.92
C LEU A 109 -3.89 -0.78 2.06
N VAL A 110 -2.92 -1.66 2.32
CA VAL A 110 -1.80 -1.41 3.22
C VAL A 110 -0.56 -2.10 2.66
N PHE A 111 0.59 -1.44 2.71
CA PHE A 111 1.88 -2.07 2.44
C PHE A 111 2.98 -1.43 3.29
N PRO A 112 4.08 -2.14 3.62
CA PRO A 112 4.35 -3.54 3.29
C PRO A 112 3.30 -4.50 3.87
N HIS A 113 3.20 -5.70 3.31
CA HIS A 113 2.26 -6.73 3.77
C HIS A 113 2.85 -7.55 4.92
N HIS A 114 4.17 -7.55 5.06
CA HIS A 114 4.88 -8.25 6.12
C HIS A 114 5.99 -7.40 6.73
N ILE A 115 6.20 -7.53 8.04
CA ILE A 115 7.28 -6.86 8.79
C ILE A 115 8.02 -7.88 9.65
N SER A 116 9.31 -7.66 9.92
CA SER A 116 10.06 -8.53 10.82
C SER A 116 9.94 -8.12 12.28
N GLY A 117 9.54 -6.86 12.56
CA GLY A 117 9.67 -6.24 13.88
C GLY A 117 11.12 -5.92 14.26
N GLY A 118 12.07 -6.13 13.34
CA GLY A 118 13.51 -5.98 13.56
C GLY A 118 14.05 -4.57 13.28
N ARG A 119 13.24 -3.68 12.69
CA ARG A 119 13.65 -2.33 12.27
C ARG A 119 12.49 -1.32 12.31
N ASP A 120 12.85 -0.05 12.11
CA ASP A 120 11.87 0.99 11.80
C ASP A 120 11.27 0.73 10.41
N VAL A 121 9.96 0.96 10.30
CA VAL A 121 9.19 0.70 9.08
C VAL A 121 8.21 1.84 8.79
N LYS A 122 8.06 2.17 7.50
CA LYS A 122 7.00 3.04 6.98
C LYS A 122 5.81 2.19 6.56
N ILE A 123 4.66 2.46 7.15
CA ILE A 123 3.38 1.88 6.75
C ILE A 123 2.68 2.85 5.81
N TYR A 124 2.35 2.36 4.63
CA TYR A 124 1.58 3.05 3.61
C TYR A 124 0.17 2.46 3.59
N ALA A 125 -0.86 3.30 3.64
CA ALA A 125 -2.24 2.83 3.59
C ALA A 125 -3.13 3.80 2.81
N ARG A 126 -4.25 3.32 2.29
CA ARG A 126 -5.35 4.18 1.81
C ARG A 126 -6.67 3.75 2.41
N VAL A 127 -7.55 4.71 2.63
CA VAL A 127 -8.90 4.43 3.14
C VAL A 127 -9.89 4.05 2.04
N LYS A 128 -10.98 3.38 2.42
CA LYS A 128 -12.11 3.09 1.52
C LYS A 128 -13.04 4.29 1.38
N LYS A 129 -13.33 4.96 2.50
CA LYS A 129 -14.23 6.11 2.60
C LYS A 129 -13.51 7.30 3.24
N PRO A 130 -13.84 8.54 2.83
CA PRO A 130 -13.28 9.73 3.45
C PRO A 130 -13.72 9.83 4.91
N VAL A 131 -12.82 10.28 5.78
CA VAL A 131 -13.08 10.51 7.21
C VAL A 131 -12.46 11.85 7.60
N ARG A 132 -13.23 12.68 8.31
CA ARG A 132 -12.73 13.90 8.97
C ARG A 132 -12.33 13.59 10.39
N ASP A 133 -11.35 14.30 10.93
CA ASP A 133 -10.80 14.08 12.27
C ASP A 133 -10.43 12.62 12.52
N ALA A 134 -9.87 11.98 11.49
CA ALA A 134 -9.60 10.57 11.46
C ALA A 134 -8.51 10.14 12.45
N VAL A 135 -8.65 8.92 12.97
CA VAL A 135 -7.63 8.25 13.77
C VAL A 135 -7.21 6.97 13.07
N VAL A 136 -5.92 6.90 12.72
CA VAL A 136 -5.28 5.68 12.23
C VAL A 136 -4.75 4.91 13.44
N GLU A 137 -5.18 3.68 13.61
CA GLU A 137 -4.92 2.88 14.80
C GLU A 137 -4.18 1.60 14.46
N PHE A 138 -3.30 1.22 15.38
CA PHE A 138 -2.56 -0.03 15.40
C PHE A 138 -2.79 -0.69 16.77
N PRO A 139 -3.87 -1.50 16.91
CA PRO A 139 -4.32 -2.02 18.20
C PRO A 139 -3.26 -2.84 18.95
N GLU A 140 -2.47 -3.62 18.24
CA GLU A 140 -1.48 -4.55 18.80
C GLU A 140 -0.32 -3.82 19.50
N ILE A 141 -0.14 -2.53 19.20
CA ILE A 141 0.95 -1.69 19.74
C ILE A 141 0.41 -0.45 20.48
N ASP A 142 -0.90 -0.39 20.73
CA ASP A 142 -1.61 0.75 21.34
C ASP A 142 -1.25 2.12 20.72
N LYS A 143 -1.01 2.16 19.40
CA LYS A 143 -0.64 3.39 18.70
C LYS A 143 -1.83 4.00 17.98
N ARG A 144 -2.02 5.31 18.19
CA ARG A 144 -3.07 6.11 17.54
C ARG A 144 -2.47 7.35 16.91
N VAL A 145 -2.73 7.58 15.64
CA VAL A 145 -2.24 8.73 14.87
C VAL A 145 -3.42 9.53 14.35
N ARG A 146 -3.60 10.74 14.88
CA ARG A 146 -4.64 11.67 14.43
C ARG A 146 -4.26 12.31 13.09
N LYS A 147 -5.23 12.41 12.19
CA LYS A 147 -5.14 13.11 10.91
C LYS A 147 -6.37 13.99 10.76
N ARG A 148 -6.19 15.22 10.26
CA ARG A 148 -7.30 16.17 10.07
C ARG A 148 -8.37 15.64 9.12
N ALA A 149 -7.94 14.98 8.05
CA ALA A 149 -8.80 14.27 7.12
C ALA A 149 -7.97 13.19 6.41
N VAL A 150 -8.65 12.16 5.94
CA VAL A 150 -8.08 11.13 5.08
C VAL A 150 -9.01 10.88 3.90
N MET A 151 -8.45 10.76 2.70
CA MET A 151 -9.20 10.59 1.45
C MET A 151 -8.80 9.29 0.75
N PRO A 152 -9.69 8.61 0.02
CA PRO A 152 -9.35 7.36 -0.70
C PRO A 152 -8.29 7.52 -1.79
N GLY A 153 -8.06 8.75 -2.25
CA GLY A 153 -7.05 9.09 -3.25
C GLY A 153 -5.68 9.43 -2.66
N GLU A 154 -5.55 9.55 -1.34
CA GLU A 154 -4.32 10.01 -0.69
C GLU A 154 -3.68 8.90 0.15
N MET A 155 -2.37 8.73 0.00
CA MET A 155 -1.56 7.82 0.81
C MET A 155 -1.43 8.33 2.24
N ILE A 156 -1.86 7.52 3.19
CA ILE A 156 -1.56 7.67 4.61
C ILE A 156 -0.20 7.04 4.86
N ILE A 157 0.70 7.81 5.48
CA ILE A 157 2.00 7.31 5.93
C ILE A 157 2.10 7.42 7.44
N VAL A 158 2.49 6.31 8.07
CA VAL A 158 2.81 6.22 9.49
C VAL A 158 4.17 5.55 9.64
N ASN A 159 5.07 6.22 10.36
CA ASN A 159 6.35 5.63 10.75
C ASN A 159 6.16 4.87 12.07
N LEU A 160 6.54 3.59 12.07
CA LEU A 160 6.61 2.76 13.26
C LEU A 160 8.07 2.50 13.61
N LYS A 161 8.38 2.62 14.89
CA LYS A 161 9.71 2.31 15.42
C LYS A 161 9.84 0.81 15.68
N LYS A 162 11.07 0.30 15.55
CA LYS A 162 11.41 -1.08 15.92
C LYS A 162 10.84 -1.47 17.29
N GLN A 163 11.01 -0.58 18.27
CA GLN A 163 10.59 -0.81 19.66
C GLN A 163 9.07 -0.98 19.80
N GLU A 164 8.30 -0.37 18.91
CA GLU A 164 6.83 -0.49 18.92
C GLU A 164 6.37 -1.82 18.34
N THR A 165 7.10 -2.37 17.37
CA THR A 165 6.72 -3.59 16.63
C THR A 165 7.49 -4.84 17.06
N ALA A 166 8.34 -4.72 18.08
CA ALA A 166 9.13 -5.83 18.59
C ALA A 166 8.23 -6.85 19.32
N GLY A 167 8.27 -8.11 18.88
CA GLY A 167 7.60 -9.22 19.56
C GLY A 167 6.09 -9.34 19.31
N ILE A 168 5.53 -8.57 18.37
CA ILE A 168 4.17 -8.81 17.88
C ILE A 168 4.17 -10.02 16.92
N ASP A 169 3.04 -10.72 16.83
CA ASP A 169 2.84 -11.81 15.86
C ASP A 169 2.15 -11.33 14.57
N GLU A 170 1.35 -10.26 14.66
CA GLU A 170 0.71 -9.58 13.54
C GLU A 170 0.47 -8.10 13.87
N LEU A 171 0.11 -7.31 12.86
CA LEU A 171 -0.21 -5.89 13.02
C LEU A 171 -1.46 -5.52 12.21
N THR A 172 -2.47 -4.94 12.83
CA THR A 172 -3.67 -4.48 12.13
C THR A 172 -3.62 -2.97 11.96
N VAL A 173 -3.96 -2.51 10.75
CA VAL A 173 -4.17 -1.07 10.49
C VAL A 173 -5.64 -0.82 10.31
N ARG A 174 -6.22 0.09 11.08
CA ARG A 174 -7.61 0.54 10.90
C ARG A 174 -7.71 2.05 10.95
N CYS A 175 -8.75 2.60 10.35
CA CYS A 175 -9.03 4.04 10.36
C CYS A 175 -10.48 4.30 10.75
N ALA A 176 -10.68 5.06 11.82
CA ALA A 176 -12.01 5.41 12.33
C ALA A 176 -12.18 6.93 12.43
N ASP A 177 -13.43 7.38 12.62
CA ASP A 177 -13.73 8.74 13.06
C ASP A 177 -13.21 8.92 14.50
N GLY A 178 -12.61 10.08 14.77
CA GLY A 178 -12.03 10.41 16.07
C GLY A 178 -13.00 11.08 17.04
N ASN A 179 -14.24 11.35 16.60
CA ASN A 179 -15.31 11.93 17.41
C ASN A 179 -16.22 10.87 18.05
#